data_AF-A0A6I2VNL9-F1
#
_entry.id   AF-A0A6I2VNL9-F1
#
_cell.length_a   1.000
_cell.length_b   1.000
_cell.length_c   1.000
_cell.angle_alpha   90.00
_cell.angle_beta   90.00
_cell.angle_gamma   90.00
#
_symmetry.space_group_name_H-M   'P 1'
#
loop_
_entity.id
_entity.type
_entity.pdbx_description
1 polymer ?
#
loop_
_entity_poly.entity_id
_entity_poly.type
_entity_poly.pdbx_seq_one_letter_code
_entity_poly.pdbx_strand_id
1 'polypeptide(L)'
;AVALIGRVNDFINETEANWDAIARLATQQLTDSTNRLNNVAREIGIHTRTAVERADERLSDRIARLTRRGPQLIGDLNTRIDNFESRVRLLDPKNVLARGWSITRGADGQIVRNVSDVTTGEILTTMLHDGNVTSTVN
;
A
#
# COMPACT_ATOMS: atom_id res chain seq x y z
N ALA A 1 -52.26 -25.02 75.50
CA ALA A 1 -51.75 -25.91 74.43
C ALA A 1 -52.20 -25.45 73.04
N VAL A 2 -53.50 -25.24 72.79
CA VAL A 2 -54.05 -24.88 71.46
C VAL A 2 -53.45 -23.60 70.84
N ALA A 3 -53.24 -22.54 71.61
CA ALA A 3 -52.68 -21.27 71.11
C ALA A 3 -51.21 -21.37 70.65
N LEU A 4 -50.42 -22.28 71.23
CA LEU A 4 -49.03 -22.51 70.84
C LEU A 4 -48.95 -23.26 69.51
N ILE A 5 -49.81 -24.27 69.33
CA ILE A 5 -49.92 -25.05 68.09
C ILE A 5 -50.33 -24.14 66.92
N GLY A 6 -51.28 -23.22 67.13
CA GLY A 6 -51.66 -22.22 66.11
C GLY A 6 -50.47 -21.37 65.66
N ARG A 7 -49.71 -20.78 66.60
CA ARG A 7 -48.52 -19.98 66.26
C ARG A 7 -47.42 -20.76 65.55
N VAL A 8 -47.21 -22.03 65.91
CA VAL A 8 -46.22 -22.89 65.24
C VAL A 8 -46.67 -23.18 63.80
N ASN A 9 -47.96 -23.47 63.59
CA ASN A 9 -48.49 -23.66 62.23
C ASN A 9 -48.39 -22.38 61.39
N ASP A 10 -48.70 -21.22 61.97
CA ASP A 10 -48.58 -19.94 61.27
C ASP A 10 -47.13 -19.66 60.85
N PHE A 11 -46.17 -19.92 61.76
CA PHE A 11 -44.74 -19.79 61.45
C PHE A 11 -44.30 -20.77 60.35
N ILE A 12 -44.73 -22.03 60.40
CA ILE A 12 -44.42 -23.02 59.36
C ILE A 12 -44.95 -22.54 58.01
N ASN A 13 -46.23 -22.14 57.94
CA ASN A 13 -46.84 -21.64 56.71
C ASN A 13 -46.12 -20.40 56.15
N GLU A 14 -45.72 -19.47 57.01
CA GLU A 14 -44.95 -18.28 56.61
C GLU A 14 -43.56 -18.66 56.09
N THR A 15 -42.88 -19.62 56.74
CA THR A 15 -41.59 -20.12 56.25
C THR A 15 -41.72 -20.83 54.91
N GLU A 16 -42.73 -21.67 54.71
CA GLU A 16 -42.99 -22.36 53.44
C GLU A 16 -43.30 -21.36 52.32
N ALA A 17 -44.14 -20.35 52.59
CA ALA A 17 -44.44 -19.29 51.62
C ALA A 17 -43.19 -18.49 51.24
N ASN A 18 -42.32 -18.19 52.21
CA ASN A 18 -41.05 -17.50 51.95
C ASN A 18 -40.10 -18.38 51.13
N TRP A 19 -40.02 -19.68 51.41
CA TRP A 19 -39.22 -20.62 50.61
C TRP A 19 -39.71 -20.71 49.17
N ASP A 20 -41.02 -20.81 48.95
CA ASP A 20 -41.62 -20.82 47.62
C ASP A 20 -41.33 -19.52 46.85
N ALA A 21 -41.40 -18.37 47.53
CA ALA A 21 -41.09 -17.08 46.92
C ALA A 21 -39.62 -16.99 46.51
N ILE A 22 -38.70 -17.42 47.38
CA ILE A 22 -37.25 -17.46 47.09
C ILE A 22 -36.97 -18.39 45.92
N ALA A 23 -37.55 -19.60 45.92
CA ALA A 23 -37.34 -20.57 44.86
C ALA A 23 -37.82 -20.03 43.51
N ARG A 24 -39.03 -19.46 43.46
CA ARG A 24 -39.59 -18.86 42.23
C ARG A 24 -38.71 -17.71 41.71
N LEU A 25 -38.30 -16.79 42.60
CA LEU A 25 -37.44 -15.67 42.21
C LEU A 25 -36.09 -16.15 41.70
N ALA A 26 -35.47 -17.13 42.37
CA ALA A 26 -34.19 -17.71 41.94
C ALA A 26 -34.31 -18.41 40.58
N THR A 27 -35.35 -19.20 40.35
CA THR A 27 -35.60 -19.85 39.06
C THR A 27 -35.84 -18.83 37.94
N GLN A 28 -36.62 -17.79 38.22
CA GLN A 28 -36.86 -16.71 37.26
C GLN A 28 -35.56 -16.00 36.91
N GLN A 29 -34.79 -15.61 37.92
CA GLN A 29 -33.51 -14.91 37.73
C GLN A 29 -32.49 -15.76 36.95
N LEU A 30 -32.44 -17.07 37.20
CA LEU A 30 -31.57 -17.99 36.46
C LEU A 30 -32.01 -18.14 35.00
N THR A 31 -33.31 -18.22 34.75
CA THR A 31 -33.90 -18.28 33.40
C THR A 31 -33.57 -17.01 32.61
N ASP A 32 -33.77 -15.84 33.21
CA ASP A 32 -33.49 -14.56 32.58
C ASP A 32 -31.99 -14.38 32.29
N SER A 33 -31.14 -14.78 33.25
CA SER A 33 -29.69 -14.76 33.08
C SER A 33 -29.24 -15.69 31.95
N THR A 34 -29.82 -16.90 31.87
CA THR A 34 -29.54 -17.88 30.80
C THR A 34 -29.95 -17.35 29.44
N ASN A 35 -31.14 -16.75 29.33
CA ASN A 35 -31.62 -16.12 28.10
C ASN A 35 -30.72 -14.96 27.65
N ARG A 36 -30.26 -14.13 28.60
CA ARG A 36 -29.33 -13.04 28.32
C ARG A 36 -27.99 -13.56 27.80
N LEU A 37 -27.42 -14.60 28.42
CA LEU A 37 -26.17 -15.21 27.96
C LEU A 37 -26.31 -15.79 26.54
N ASN A 38 -27.42 -16.48 26.26
CA ASN A 38 -27.70 -17.04 24.93
C ASN A 38 -27.83 -15.96 23.86
N ASN A 39 -28.46 -14.83 24.18
CA ASN A 39 -28.59 -13.71 23.25
C ASN A 39 -27.25 -13.04 22.97
N VAL A 40 -26.45 -12.76 24.01
CA VAL A 40 -25.11 -12.19 23.85
C VAL A 40 -24.21 -13.13 23.06
N ALA A 41 -24.24 -14.44 23.34
CA ALA A 41 -23.47 -15.43 22.59
C ALA A 41 -23.85 -15.45 21.10
N ARG A 42 -25.15 -15.35 20.79
CA ARG A 42 -25.65 -15.27 19.40
C ARG A 42 -25.19 -13.99 18.71
N GLU A 43 -25.31 -12.84 19.37
CA GLU A 43 -24.87 -11.55 18.83
C GLU A 43 -23.37 -11.55 18.55
N ILE A 44 -22.55 -12.01 19.49
CA ILE A 44 -21.10 -12.16 19.30
C ILE A 44 -20.81 -13.05 18.10
N GLY A 45 -21.50 -14.19 17.97
CA GLY A 45 -21.32 -15.11 16.85
C GLY A 45 -21.62 -14.46 15.50
N ILE A 46 -22.72 -13.72 15.40
CA ILE A 46 -23.12 -13.00 14.17
C ILE A 46 -22.11 -11.90 13.85
N HIS A 47 -21.83 -11.01 14.80
CA HIS A 47 -20.94 -9.87 14.56
C HIS A 47 -19.51 -10.31 14.23
N THR A 48 -19.00 -11.34 14.90
CA THR A 48 -17.67 -11.89 14.62
C THR A 48 -17.61 -12.47 13.22
N ARG A 49 -18.60 -13.28 12.82
CA ARG A 49 -18.66 -13.85 11.46
C ARG A 49 -18.68 -12.76 10.40
N THR A 50 -19.59 -11.80 10.52
CA THR A 50 -19.71 -10.71 9.56
C THR A 50 -18.45 -9.82 9.53
N ALA A 51 -17.79 -9.61 10.66
CA ALA A 51 -16.53 -8.87 10.71
C ALA A 51 -15.41 -9.61 9.98
N VAL A 52 -15.33 -10.94 10.15
CA VAL A 52 -14.35 -11.79 9.44
C VAL A 52 -14.63 -11.83 7.95
N GLU A 53 -15.87 -12.03 7.52
CA GLU A 53 -16.26 -12.02 6.10
C GLU A 53 -15.88 -10.69 5.43
N ARG A 54 -16.19 -9.55 6.06
CA ARG A 54 -15.79 -8.24 5.55
C ARG A 54 -14.28 -8.01 5.53
N ALA A 55 -13.56 -8.57 6.51
CA ALA A 55 -12.11 -8.48 6.53
C ALA A 55 -11.49 -9.28 5.37
N ASP A 56 -12.05 -10.46 5.08
CA ASP A 56 -11.64 -11.33 3.97
C ASP A 56 -11.90 -10.68 2.60
N GLU A 57 -13.09 -10.10 2.39
CA GLU A 57 -13.42 -9.34 1.18
C GLU A 57 -12.45 -8.16 0.96
N ARG A 58 -12.16 -7.40 2.02
CA ARG A 58 -11.22 -6.27 1.97
C ARG A 58 -9.78 -6.73 1.68
N LEU A 59 -9.38 -7.88 2.23
CA LEU A 59 -8.06 -8.44 1.97
C LEU A 59 -7.95 -8.91 0.52
N SER A 60 -8.97 -9.60 0.02
CA SER A 60 -9.06 -10.07 -1.36
C SER A 60 -8.97 -8.93 -2.37
N ASP A 61 -9.71 -7.82 -2.16
CA ASP A 61 -9.61 -6.64 -3.02
C ASP A 61 -8.20 -6.01 -2.99
N ARG A 62 -7.59 -5.91 -1.80
CA ARG A 62 -6.22 -5.40 -1.65
C ARG A 62 -5.20 -6.25 -2.37
N ILE A 63 -5.31 -7.58 -2.27
CA ILE A 63 -4.47 -8.54 -2.99
C ILE A 63 -4.66 -8.34 -4.50
N ALA A 64 -5.89 -8.34 -5.00
CA ALA A 64 -6.19 -8.17 -6.42
C ALA A 64 -5.66 -6.84 -6.99
N ARG A 65 -5.75 -5.75 -6.23
CA ARG A 65 -5.18 -4.46 -6.62
C ARG A 65 -3.66 -4.49 -6.66
N LEU A 66 -3.01 -5.11 -5.66
CA LEU A 66 -1.56 -5.19 -5.60
C LEU A 66 -0.99 -6.06 -6.74
N THR A 67 -1.58 -7.22 -6.98
CA THR A 67 -1.16 -8.16 -8.02
C THR A 67 -1.38 -7.61 -9.43
N ARG A 68 -2.41 -6.77 -9.63
CA ARG A 68 -2.64 -6.12 -10.93
C ARG A 68 -1.81 -4.86 -11.11
N ARG A 69 -1.79 -3.96 -10.14
CA ARG A 69 -1.21 -2.61 -10.30
C ARG A 69 0.30 -2.59 -10.13
N GLY A 70 0.86 -3.46 -9.28
CA GLY A 70 2.30 -3.55 -9.07
C GLY A 70 3.07 -3.86 -10.36
N PRO A 71 2.79 -4.98 -11.04
CA PRO A 71 3.46 -5.33 -12.29
C PRO A 71 3.22 -4.31 -13.41
N GLN A 72 2.03 -3.73 -13.50
CA GLN A 72 1.73 -2.67 -14.48
C GLN A 72 2.62 -1.45 -14.28
N LEU A 73 2.75 -0.96 -13.03
CA LEU A 73 3.60 0.19 -12.73
C LEU A 73 5.07 -0.08 -13.06
N ILE A 74 5.57 -1.28 -12.73
CA ILE A 74 6.94 -1.69 -13.05
C ILE A 74 7.13 -1.73 -14.58
N GLY A 75 6.16 -2.29 -15.32
CA GLY A 75 6.17 -2.33 -16.78
C GLY A 75 6.23 -0.92 -17.39
N ASP A 76 5.38 -0.02 -16.92
CA ASP A 76 5.34 1.38 -17.39
C ASP A 76 6.67 2.11 -17.14
N LEU A 77 7.28 1.88 -15.96
CA LEU A 77 8.57 2.46 -15.62
C LEU A 77 9.71 1.89 -16.48
N ASN A 78 9.71 0.58 -16.74
CA ASN A 78 10.68 -0.04 -17.64
C ASN A 78 10.59 0.53 -19.04
N THR A 79 9.38 0.61 -19.62
CA THR A 79 9.17 1.25 -20.93
C THR A 79 9.65 2.71 -20.95
N ARG A 80 9.49 3.44 -19.85
CA ARG A 80 10.00 4.81 -19.74
C ARG A 80 11.52 4.87 -19.70
N ILE A 81 12.17 3.95 -19.00
CA ILE A 81 13.64 3.81 -18.98
C ILE A 81 14.15 3.46 -20.38
N ASP A 82 13.55 2.49 -21.07
CA ASP A 82 13.95 2.09 -22.43
C ASP A 82 13.86 3.25 -23.43
N ASN A 83 12.83 4.08 -23.29
CA ASN A 83 12.67 5.29 -24.08
C ASN A 83 13.75 6.34 -23.78
N PHE A 84 14.13 6.51 -22.51
CA PHE A 84 15.23 7.41 -22.15
C PHE A 84 16.57 6.88 -22.66
N GLU A 85 16.84 5.59 -22.51
CA GLU A 85 18.05 4.96 -23.04
C GLU A 85 18.14 5.16 -24.56
N SER A 86 17.04 4.93 -25.27
CA SER A 86 16.98 5.14 -26.72
C SER A 86 17.26 6.59 -27.11
N ARG A 87 16.72 7.56 -26.36
CA ARG A 87 17.01 8.99 -26.58
C ARG A 87 18.47 9.34 -26.30
N VAL A 88 19.03 8.81 -25.21
CA VAL A 88 20.44 9.01 -24.86
C VAL A 88 21.33 8.44 -25.96
N ARG A 89 21.06 7.22 -26.46
CA ARG A 89 21.80 6.65 -27.59
C ARG A 89 21.70 7.52 -28.84
N LEU A 90 20.52 8.05 -29.18
CA LEU A 90 20.36 8.92 -30.34
C LEU A 90 21.15 10.23 -30.22
N LEU A 91 21.29 10.74 -29.00
CA LEU A 91 22.02 11.97 -28.68
C LEU A 91 23.48 11.74 -28.31
N ASP A 92 23.94 10.49 -28.23
CA ASP A 92 25.32 10.15 -27.93
C ASP A 92 26.23 10.74 -29.02
N PRO A 93 27.16 11.65 -28.67
CA PRO A 93 28.09 12.24 -29.63
C PRO A 93 28.82 11.18 -30.46
N LYS A 94 29.13 10.00 -29.91
CA LYS A 94 29.75 8.91 -30.68
C LYS A 94 28.89 8.45 -31.84
N ASN A 95 27.57 8.34 -31.65
CA ASN A 95 26.64 7.93 -32.71
C ASN A 95 26.43 9.04 -33.75
N VAL A 96 26.53 10.31 -33.35
CA VAL A 96 26.51 11.44 -34.28
C VAL A 96 27.81 11.46 -35.10
N LEU A 97 28.96 11.30 -34.46
CA LEU A 97 30.26 11.26 -35.13
C LEU A 97 30.38 10.05 -36.09
N ALA A 98 29.89 8.87 -35.68
CA ALA A 98 29.87 7.66 -36.52
C ALA A 98 29.00 7.80 -37.79
N ARG A 99 28.05 8.74 -37.80
CA ARG A 99 27.24 9.07 -38.99
C ARG A 99 27.95 10.01 -39.98
N GLY A 100 29.23 10.32 -39.75
CA GLY A 100 30.05 11.17 -40.63
C GLY A 100 30.03 12.66 -40.28
N TRP A 101 29.44 13.02 -39.14
CA TRP A 101 29.56 14.38 -38.60
C TRP A 101 30.88 14.52 -37.82
N SER A 102 31.35 15.75 -37.67
CA SER A 102 32.54 16.08 -36.88
C SER A 102 32.25 17.22 -35.91
N ILE A 103 33.00 17.29 -34.82
CA ILE A 103 32.93 18.41 -33.86
C ILE A 103 34.26 19.15 -33.92
N THR A 104 34.24 20.39 -34.36
CA THR A 104 35.45 21.24 -34.45
C THR A 104 35.56 22.13 -33.22
N ARG A 105 36.75 22.17 -32.61
CA ARG A 105 37.08 23.00 -31.45
C ARG A 105 38.23 23.95 -31.77
N GLY A 106 38.17 25.16 -31.23
CA GLY A 106 39.23 26.16 -31.32
C GLY A 106 40.43 25.82 -30.42
N ALA A 107 41.43 26.68 -30.41
CA ALA A 107 42.64 26.48 -29.60
C ALA A 107 42.36 26.51 -28.08
N ASP A 108 41.26 27.14 -27.67
CA ASP A 108 40.77 27.22 -26.30
C ASP A 108 39.89 26.02 -25.87
N GLY A 109 39.66 25.07 -26.79
CA GLY A 109 38.81 23.90 -26.59
C GLY A 109 37.30 24.16 -26.72
N GLN A 110 36.87 25.39 -27.03
CA GLN A 110 35.47 25.72 -27.27
C GLN A 110 35.00 25.23 -28.63
N ILE A 111 33.70 24.92 -28.74
CA ILE A 111 33.12 24.43 -30.00
C ILE A 111 32.98 25.61 -30.97
N VAL A 112 33.58 25.46 -32.15
CA VAL A 112 33.46 26.41 -33.26
C VAL A 112 32.13 26.16 -33.96
N ARG A 113 31.24 27.15 -33.98
CA ARG A 113 29.92 27.05 -34.63
C ARG A 113 29.79 27.97 -35.84
N ASN A 114 30.44 29.12 -35.78
CA ASN A 114 30.43 30.11 -36.84
C ASN A 114 31.85 30.35 -37.35
N VAL A 115 31.95 30.80 -38.60
CA VAL A 115 33.22 31.19 -39.21
C VAL A 115 33.86 32.38 -38.47
N SER A 116 33.05 33.23 -37.84
CA SER A 116 33.50 34.36 -37.03
C SER A 116 34.20 33.96 -35.72
N ASP A 117 34.08 32.70 -35.31
CA ASP A 117 34.59 32.22 -34.02
C ASP A 117 36.07 31.81 -34.11
N VAL A 118 36.67 31.88 -35.30
CA VAL A 118 38.04 31.42 -35.58
C VAL A 118 38.83 32.45 -36.37
N THR A 119 40.14 32.51 -36.11
CA THR A 119 41.06 33.46 -36.73
C THR A 119 42.07 32.78 -37.66
N THR A 120 42.53 33.49 -38.70
CA THR A 120 43.58 32.98 -39.60
C THR A 120 44.85 32.66 -38.80
N GLY A 121 45.41 31.46 -39.02
CA GLY A 121 46.55 30.93 -38.28
C GLY A 121 46.19 30.14 -37.02
N GLU A 122 44.91 30.09 -36.63
CA GLU A 122 44.47 29.34 -35.45
C GLU A 122 44.48 27.82 -35.69
N ILE A 123 44.87 27.06 -34.65
CA ILE A 123 44.84 25.59 -34.66
C ILE A 123 43.46 25.12 -34.22
N LEU A 124 42.82 24.34 -35.09
CA LEU A 124 41.55 23.69 -34.82
C LEU A 124 41.77 22.21 -34.54
N THR A 125 41.00 21.68 -33.58
CA THR A 125 40.92 20.25 -33.31
C THR A 125 39.55 19.73 -33.73
N THR A 126 39.52 18.89 -34.75
CA THR A 126 38.31 18.26 -35.26
C THR A 126 38.21 16.85 -34.73
N MET A 127 37.22 16.59 -33.88
CA MET A 127 36.90 15.27 -33.38
C MET A 127 36.04 14.52 -34.40
N LEU A 128 36.48 13.32 -34.76
CA LEU A 128 35.82 12.33 -35.61
C LEU A 128 35.44 11.11 -34.77
N HIS A 129 34.80 10.12 -35.39
CA HIS A 129 34.30 8.93 -34.68
C HIS A 129 35.40 8.09 -34.02
N ASP A 130 36.61 8.09 -34.57
CA ASP A 130 37.74 7.23 -34.24
C ASP A 130 38.97 8.00 -33.74
N GLY A 131 38.92 9.33 -33.70
CA GLY A 131 40.06 10.14 -33.26
C GLY A 131 39.90 11.61 -33.54
N ASN A 132 41.01 12.34 -33.40
CA ASN A 132 41.05 13.79 -33.61
C ASN A 132 42.01 14.14 -34.75
N VAL A 133 41.64 15.12 -35.55
CA VAL A 133 42.47 15.74 -36.59
C VAL A 133 42.80 17.15 -36.15
N THR A 134 44.05 17.58 -36.36
CA THR A 134 44.45 18.98 -36.15
C THR A 134 44.62 19.67 -37.50
N SER A 135 44.11 20.89 -37.60
CA SER A 135 44.20 21.72 -38.82
C SER A 135 44.51 23.16 -38.45
N THR A 136 45.06 23.92 -39.40
CA THR A 136 45.34 25.36 -39.23
C THR A 136 44.46 26.15 -40.19
N VAL A 137 43.87 27.26 -39.72
CA VAL A 137 43.04 28.15 -40.54
C VAL A 137 43.93 28.97 -41.48
N ASN A 138 43.59 29.05 -42.77
CA ASN A 138 44.31 29.84 -43.78
C ASN A 138 43.63 31.20 -44.05
#